data_AF-A0AAV2SBE9-F1
#
_entry.id   AF-A0AAV2SBE9-F1
#
_cell.length_a   1.000
_cell.length_b   1.000
_cell.length_c   1.000
_cell.angle_alpha   90.00
_cell.angle_beta   90.00
_cell.angle_gamma   90.00
#
_symmetry.space_group_name_H-M   'P 1'
#
loop_
_entity.id
_entity.type
_entity.pdbx_description
1 polymer ?
#
loop_
_entity_poly.entity_id
_entity_poly.type
_entity_poly.pdbx_seq_one_letter_code
_entity_poly.pdbx_strand_id
1 'polypeptide(L)'
;MISLECTICMECFDENKHRPRCLPCGHTICTACIDHSIGIGDKTCPNCRKPHKAQRASKLPVNFIVEDIKQNLFENQSATSDLSNITEQEKKEKDSKVGSFNIDVKHENIFCDCCNGPVCGFRYKCLICDDYDLCGNCENKIYHTPHPMLRVPSPKSLIDFANKIEVKGESSSYDPTFIHEGVECDGCYCKVIGYRYKCLICSNYDLCHTCEHAGKHSQHVIARLPTTTSKIEFKSKRGTENHQKIKIKVL
;
A
#
# COMPACT_ATOMS: atom_id res chain seq x y z
N MET A 1 -17.65 -2.26 5.41
CA MET A 1 -17.90 -2.00 3.98
C MET A 1 -17.26 -0.66 3.66
N ILE A 2 -16.28 -0.60 2.75
CA ILE A 2 -15.71 0.69 2.34
C ILE A 2 -16.76 1.42 1.51
N SER A 3 -16.99 2.69 1.82
CA SER A 3 -17.82 3.57 0.98
C SER A 3 -17.07 3.92 -0.30
N LEU A 4 -17.67 3.64 -1.47
CA LEU A 4 -17.15 4.04 -2.79
C LEU A 4 -17.71 5.39 -3.26
N GLU A 5 -18.45 6.04 -2.38
CA GLU A 5 -19.11 7.32 -2.57
C GLU A 5 -18.68 8.30 -1.48
N CYS A 6 -18.62 9.57 -1.86
CA CYS A 6 -18.29 10.66 -0.97
C CYS A 6 -19.44 10.89 0.01
N THR A 7 -19.17 10.87 1.32
CA THR A 7 -20.20 11.06 2.36
C THR A 7 -20.80 12.47 2.40
N ILE A 8 -20.29 13.41 1.60
CA ILE A 8 -20.70 14.82 1.59
C ILE A 8 -21.56 15.16 0.38
N CYS A 9 -21.10 14.80 -0.82
CA CYS A 9 -21.85 15.05 -2.05
C CYS A 9 -22.60 13.82 -2.57
N MET A 10 -22.42 12.64 -1.94
CA MET A 10 -23.00 11.35 -2.36
C MET A 10 -22.64 10.93 -3.80
N GLU A 11 -21.59 11.53 -4.36
CA GLU A 11 -21.09 11.17 -5.69
C GLU A 11 -20.04 10.05 -5.57
N CYS A 12 -20.02 9.16 -6.57
CA CYS A 12 -19.01 8.13 -6.72
C CYS A 12 -17.61 8.75 -6.84
N PHE A 13 -16.63 8.19 -6.14
CA PHE A 13 -15.24 8.66 -6.24
C PHE A 13 -14.67 8.43 -7.64
N ASP A 14 -13.87 9.34 -8.19
CA ASP A 14 -13.29 9.24 -9.54
C ASP A 14 -11.83 9.72 -9.56
N GLU A 15 -11.12 9.67 -10.69
CA GLU A 15 -9.73 10.18 -10.76
C GLU A 15 -9.63 11.72 -10.79
N ASN A 16 -10.76 12.41 -10.88
CA ASN A 16 -10.89 13.83 -11.19
C ASN A 16 -11.33 14.64 -9.94
N LYS A 17 -12.47 15.35 -10.05
CA LYS A 17 -12.99 16.23 -9.00
C LYS A 17 -13.46 15.44 -7.77
N HIS A 18 -13.90 14.20 -7.94
CA HIS A 18 -14.30 13.34 -6.85
C HIS A 18 -13.17 12.40 -6.41
N ARG A 19 -11.90 12.78 -6.61
CA ARG A 19 -10.78 11.96 -6.17
C ARG A 19 -10.77 11.75 -4.66
N PRO A 20 -10.75 10.50 -4.15
CA PRO A 20 -10.91 10.20 -2.73
C PRO A 20 -9.65 10.59 -1.98
N ARG A 21 -9.77 11.39 -0.91
CA ARG A 21 -8.61 11.82 -0.11
C ARG A 21 -8.81 11.56 1.36
N CYS A 22 -7.75 11.12 2.02
CA CYS A 22 -7.73 10.88 3.45
C CYS A 22 -7.38 12.16 4.21
N LEU A 23 -8.28 12.58 5.10
CA LEU A 23 -7.97 13.59 6.11
C LEU A 23 -7.09 13.00 7.23
N PRO A 24 -6.37 13.83 8.02
CA PRO A 24 -5.55 13.35 9.13
C PRO A 24 -6.30 12.50 10.16
N CYS A 25 -7.60 12.78 10.32
CA CYS A 25 -8.49 12.03 11.18
C CYS A 25 -8.82 10.61 10.68
N GLY A 26 -8.52 10.28 9.42
CA GLY A 26 -8.80 9.00 8.79
C GLY A 26 -9.99 8.97 7.83
N HIS A 27 -10.86 9.96 7.86
CA HIS A 27 -12.02 9.99 6.98
C HIS A 27 -11.63 10.29 5.53
N THR A 28 -12.29 9.59 4.60
CA THR A 28 -12.11 9.79 3.17
C THR A 28 -13.21 10.68 2.62
N ILE A 29 -12.82 11.79 1.97
CA ILE A 29 -13.74 12.77 1.36
C ILE A 29 -13.18 13.15 -0.01
N CYS A 30 -14.06 13.49 -0.95
CA CYS A 30 -13.66 13.80 -2.31
C CYS A 30 -12.93 15.16 -2.41
N THR A 31 -12.09 15.30 -3.43
CA THR A 31 -11.25 16.49 -3.64
C THR A 31 -12.08 17.77 -3.69
N ALA A 32 -13.17 17.78 -4.46
CA ALA A 32 -14.04 18.94 -4.62
C ALA A 32 -14.70 19.37 -3.29
N CYS A 33 -15.21 18.43 -2.49
CA CYS A 33 -15.83 18.74 -1.20
C CYS A 33 -14.80 19.30 -0.20
N ILE A 34 -13.58 18.75 -0.16
CA ILE A 34 -12.53 19.28 0.71
C ILE A 34 -12.12 20.69 0.28
N ASP A 35 -11.91 20.93 -1.02
CA ASP A 35 -11.55 22.27 -1.50
C ASP A 35 -12.68 23.27 -1.26
N HIS A 36 -13.95 22.85 -1.35
CA HIS A 36 -15.08 23.70 -0.98
C HIS A 36 -15.07 24.06 0.51
N SER A 37 -14.92 23.08 1.42
CA SER A 37 -14.83 23.33 2.87
C SER A 37 -13.68 24.28 3.22
N ILE A 38 -12.49 24.05 2.65
CA ILE A 38 -11.33 24.94 2.86
C ILE A 38 -11.60 26.34 2.30
N GLY A 39 -12.26 26.43 1.14
CA GLY A 39 -12.60 27.69 0.47
C GLY A 39 -13.54 28.58 1.29
N ILE A 40 -14.45 27.99 2.07
CA ILE A 40 -15.32 28.71 3.01
C ILE A 40 -14.66 28.95 4.39
N GLY A 41 -13.41 28.53 4.57
CA GLY A 41 -12.64 28.73 5.80
C GLY A 41 -12.80 27.62 6.85
N ASP A 42 -13.57 26.56 6.57
CA ASP A 42 -13.71 25.42 7.47
C ASP A 42 -12.57 24.41 7.24
N LYS A 43 -11.65 24.37 8.20
CA LYS A 43 -10.51 23.42 8.22
C LYS A 43 -10.74 22.28 9.20
N THR A 44 -11.97 21.82 9.31
CA THR A 44 -12.35 20.64 10.09
C THR A 44 -12.83 19.51 9.18
N CYS A 45 -12.75 18.27 9.66
CA CYS A 45 -13.30 17.13 8.95
C CYS A 45 -14.84 17.15 8.97
N PRO A 46 -15.53 17.15 7.82
CA PRO A 46 -16.99 17.09 7.77
C PRO A 46 -17.63 15.90 8.51
N ASN A 47 -16.96 14.74 8.59
CA ASN A 47 -17.52 13.55 9.25
C ASN A 47 -17.32 13.53 10.77
N CYS A 48 -16.25 14.14 11.30
CA CYS A 48 -15.92 14.02 12.73
C CYS A 48 -15.47 15.32 13.41
N ARG A 49 -15.51 16.44 12.69
CA ARG A 49 -15.14 17.80 13.11
C ARG A 49 -13.72 17.98 13.66
N LYS A 50 -12.85 16.97 13.53
CA LYS A 50 -11.44 17.10 13.91
C LYS A 50 -10.73 18.11 13.01
N PRO A 51 -9.94 19.05 13.56
CA PRO A 51 -9.24 20.05 12.76
C PRO A 51 -8.10 19.44 11.94
N HIS A 52 -7.77 20.08 10.83
CA HIS A 52 -6.63 19.72 9.99
C HIS A 52 -5.89 20.97 9.48
N LYS A 53 -4.63 20.79 9.07
CA LYS A 53 -3.75 21.88 8.59
C LYS A 53 -3.63 21.99 7.07
N ALA A 54 -4.33 21.13 6.31
CA ALA A 54 -4.28 21.15 4.86
C ALA A 54 -4.77 22.50 4.28
N GLN A 55 -4.03 23.04 3.32
CA GLN A 55 -4.35 24.30 2.64
C GLN A 55 -5.15 24.11 1.34
N ARG A 56 -5.09 22.92 0.75
CA ARG A 56 -5.86 22.47 -0.42
C ARG A 56 -6.03 20.97 -0.34
N ALA A 57 -7.08 20.43 -0.95
CA ALA A 57 -7.32 19.00 -1.05
C ALA A 57 -6.11 18.28 -1.69
N SER A 58 -5.49 18.88 -2.71
CA SER A 58 -4.31 18.32 -3.40
C SER A 58 -3.13 17.96 -2.50
N LYS A 59 -3.03 18.57 -1.31
CA LYS A 59 -1.97 18.28 -0.32
C LYS A 59 -2.30 17.10 0.58
N LEU A 60 -3.54 16.62 0.57
CA LEU A 60 -3.94 15.44 1.31
C LEU A 60 -3.68 14.18 0.49
N PRO A 61 -3.26 13.08 1.15
CA PRO A 61 -3.05 11.80 0.51
C PRO A 61 -4.33 11.29 -0.18
N VAL A 62 -4.18 10.77 -1.39
CA VAL A 62 -5.25 10.06 -2.12
C VAL A 62 -5.48 8.70 -1.48
N ASN A 63 -6.73 8.26 -1.34
CA ASN A 63 -7.03 6.92 -0.86
C ASN A 63 -7.03 5.92 -2.03
N PHE A 64 -5.87 5.39 -2.40
CA PHE A 64 -5.73 4.45 -3.53
C PHE A 64 -6.53 3.15 -3.32
N ILE A 65 -6.76 2.72 -2.08
CA ILE A 65 -7.59 1.54 -1.80
C ILE A 65 -8.99 1.71 -2.41
N VAL A 66 -9.56 2.92 -2.32
CA VAL A 66 -10.86 3.24 -2.91
C VAL A 66 -10.78 3.29 -4.44
N GLU A 67 -9.70 3.83 -5.00
CA GLU A 67 -9.49 3.83 -6.46
C GLU A 67 -9.37 2.41 -7.02
N ASP A 68 -8.59 1.53 -6.37
CA ASP A 68 -8.33 0.15 -6.81
C ASP A 68 -9.57 -0.75 -6.70
N ILE A 69 -10.39 -0.57 -5.65
CA ILE A 69 -11.62 -1.36 -5.49
C ILE A 69 -12.64 -1.01 -6.58
N LYS A 70 -12.68 0.25 -7.03
CA LYS A 70 -13.51 0.59 -8.20
C LYS A 70 -13.05 -0.20 -9.42
N GLN A 71 -11.75 -0.23 -9.70
CA GLN A 71 -11.21 -0.94 -10.85
C GLN A 71 -11.56 -2.44 -10.82
N ASN A 72 -11.40 -3.09 -9.67
CA ASN A 72 -11.71 -4.51 -9.49
C ASN A 72 -13.23 -4.84 -9.54
N LEU A 73 -14.12 -3.89 -9.20
CA LEU A 73 -15.58 -4.09 -9.33
C LEU A 73 -16.07 -3.90 -10.77
N PHE A 74 -15.45 -3.02 -11.56
CA PHE A 74 -15.77 -2.84 -12.98
C PHE A 74 -15.25 -4.00 -13.85
N GLU A 75 -14.11 -4.60 -13.51
CA GLU A 75 -13.57 -5.78 -14.23
C GLU A 75 -14.47 -7.03 -14.10
N ASN A 76 -15.32 -7.11 -13.07
CA ASN A 76 -16.26 -8.22 -12.89
C ASN A 76 -17.59 -8.06 -13.65
N GLN A 77 -17.82 -6.92 -14.33
CA GLN A 77 -19.02 -6.70 -15.16
C GLN A 77 -18.77 -6.93 -16.66
N SER A 78 -17.52 -6.98 -17.10
CA SER A 78 -17.12 -7.08 -18.51
C SER A 78 -16.69 -8.49 -18.95
N ALA A 79 -16.87 -9.51 -18.12
CA ALA A 79 -16.61 -10.90 -18.49
C ALA A 79 -17.71 -11.54 -19.37
N THR A 80 -18.32 -10.80 -20.30
CA THR A 80 -19.02 -11.35 -21.47
C THR A 80 -19.12 -10.29 -22.58
N SER A 81 -18.09 -10.14 -23.42
CA SER A 81 -18.19 -9.97 -24.88
C SER A 81 -16.86 -9.54 -25.47
N ASP A 82 -16.30 -10.46 -26.27
CA ASP A 82 -15.53 -10.22 -27.48
C ASP A 82 -14.05 -9.84 -27.37
N LEU A 83 -13.21 -10.88 -27.55
CA LEU A 83 -11.98 -10.76 -28.31
C LEU A 83 -12.31 -10.25 -29.72
N SER A 84 -11.91 -9.03 -30.04
CA SER A 84 -11.12 -8.77 -31.25
C SER A 84 -10.64 -7.32 -31.32
N ASN A 85 -9.33 -7.20 -31.61
CA ASN A 85 -8.67 -6.07 -32.24
C ASN A 85 -8.49 -4.78 -31.42
N ILE A 86 -7.35 -4.67 -30.73
CA ILE A 86 -6.65 -3.38 -30.61
C ILE A 86 -5.18 -3.59 -30.96
N THR A 87 -4.75 -2.82 -31.96
CA THR A 87 -3.46 -2.80 -32.63
C THR A 87 -2.36 -2.17 -31.76
N GLU A 88 -1.11 -2.56 -32.02
CA GLU A 88 0.14 -2.26 -31.31
C GLU A 88 0.60 -0.78 -31.22
N GLN A 89 -0.27 0.24 -31.36
CA GLN A 89 0.21 1.63 -31.58
C GLN A 89 -0.21 2.72 -30.59
N GLU A 90 -0.88 2.42 -29.46
CA GLU A 90 -1.22 3.45 -28.45
C GLU A 90 -0.49 3.27 -27.11
N LYS A 91 0.78 2.84 -27.17
CA LYS A 91 1.71 2.92 -26.03
C LYS A 91 2.53 4.21 -26.14
N LYS A 92 1.96 5.35 -25.75
CA LYS A 92 2.73 6.53 -25.29
C LYS A 92 1.80 7.59 -24.70
N GLU A 93 2.26 8.13 -23.57
CA GLU A 93 1.69 9.25 -22.81
C GLU A 93 0.57 8.94 -21.82
N LYS A 94 0.95 8.40 -20.65
CA LYS A 94 0.62 8.98 -19.33
C LYS A 94 1.41 8.35 -18.17
N ASP A 95 2.73 8.25 -18.30
CA ASP A 95 3.62 8.00 -17.15
C ASP A 95 4.36 9.29 -16.81
N SER A 96 3.83 10.04 -15.85
CA SER A 96 4.50 11.24 -15.33
C SER A 96 4.05 11.52 -13.90
N LYS A 97 4.71 10.83 -12.96
CA LYS A 97 5.19 11.26 -11.63
C LYS A 97 5.02 10.16 -10.57
N VAL A 98 5.84 9.12 -10.67
CA VAL A 98 6.20 8.25 -9.53
C VAL A 98 7.69 8.44 -9.27
N GLY A 99 8.07 8.60 -7.99
CA GLY A 99 9.43 8.90 -7.55
C GLY A 99 10.44 7.88 -8.06
N SER A 100 11.62 8.38 -8.46
CA SER A 100 12.72 7.65 -9.09
C SER A 100 13.17 6.40 -8.33
N PHE A 101 12.67 5.23 -8.72
CA PHE A 101 13.31 3.93 -8.55
C PHE A 101 13.34 3.22 -9.90
N ASN A 102 14.46 2.56 -10.22
CA ASN A 102 14.63 1.86 -11.50
C ASN A 102 13.65 0.68 -11.57
N ILE A 103 12.56 0.84 -12.31
CA ILE A 103 11.61 -0.23 -12.69
C ILE A 103 12.33 -1.40 -13.39
N ASP A 104 13.53 -1.18 -13.93
CA ASP A 104 14.31 -2.18 -14.67
C ASP A 104 15.07 -3.20 -13.80
N VAL A 105 15.07 -3.07 -12.46
CA VAL A 105 15.74 -4.07 -11.60
C VAL A 105 14.95 -5.37 -11.62
N LYS A 106 15.46 -6.38 -12.33
CA LYS A 106 14.84 -7.71 -12.38
C LYS A 106 15.29 -8.58 -11.21
N HIS A 107 14.34 -9.23 -10.55
CA HIS A 107 14.61 -10.32 -9.64
C HIS A 107 14.76 -11.63 -10.45
N GLU A 108 16.00 -12.09 -10.63
CA GLU A 108 16.28 -13.29 -11.43
C GLU A 108 15.58 -14.52 -10.87
N ASN A 109 14.97 -15.32 -11.75
CA ASN A 109 14.27 -16.56 -11.44
C ASN A 109 13.08 -16.42 -10.46
N ILE A 110 12.54 -15.22 -10.28
CA ILE A 110 11.37 -14.96 -9.43
C ILE A 110 10.23 -14.45 -10.31
N PHE A 111 9.10 -15.14 -10.22
CA PHE A 111 7.88 -14.84 -10.96
C PHE A 111 6.77 -14.48 -9.98
N CYS A 112 5.86 -13.63 -10.42
CA CYS A 112 4.69 -13.25 -9.64
C CYS A 112 3.66 -14.40 -9.69
N ASP A 113 3.25 -14.94 -8.54
CA ASP A 113 2.25 -16.02 -8.47
C ASP A 113 0.85 -15.60 -8.93
N CYS A 114 0.57 -14.29 -8.99
CA CYS A 114 -0.73 -13.79 -9.43
C CYS A 114 -0.82 -13.62 -10.94
N CYS A 115 0.22 -13.07 -11.60
CA CYS A 115 0.18 -12.78 -13.04
C CYS A 115 1.13 -13.63 -13.88
N ASN A 116 1.92 -14.51 -13.24
CA ASN A 116 2.96 -15.35 -13.84
C ASN A 116 4.06 -14.58 -14.61
N GLY A 117 4.10 -13.24 -14.49
CA GLY A 117 5.11 -12.39 -15.11
C GLY A 117 6.39 -12.31 -14.27
N PRO A 118 7.52 -11.88 -14.87
CA PRO A 118 8.75 -11.65 -14.12
C PRO A 118 8.55 -10.52 -13.10
N VAL A 119 9.18 -10.66 -11.93
CA VAL A 119 9.16 -9.60 -10.92
C VAL A 119 10.24 -8.56 -11.25
N CYS A 120 9.78 -7.35 -11.61
CA CYS A 120 10.61 -6.18 -11.89
C CYS A 120 10.35 -5.06 -10.87
N GLY A 121 11.40 -4.34 -10.48
CA GLY A 121 11.35 -3.34 -9.42
C GLY A 121 11.23 -4.00 -8.04
N PHE A 122 10.15 -3.71 -7.33
CA PHE A 122 9.90 -4.28 -6.00
C PHE A 122 9.36 -5.71 -6.09
N ARG A 123 9.99 -6.62 -5.34
CA ARG A 123 9.45 -7.96 -5.04
C ARG A 123 8.68 -7.93 -3.74
N TYR A 124 7.46 -8.46 -3.72
CA TYR A 124 6.65 -8.59 -2.52
C TYR A 124 6.55 -10.07 -2.14
N LYS A 125 7.31 -10.49 -1.13
CA LYS A 125 7.32 -11.87 -0.67
C LYS A 125 6.33 -12.08 0.47
N CYS A 126 5.47 -13.09 0.37
CA CYS A 126 4.62 -13.49 1.47
C CYS A 126 5.46 -14.09 2.60
N LEU A 127 5.14 -13.71 3.84
CA LEU A 127 5.83 -14.21 5.03
C LEU A 127 5.15 -15.43 5.67
N ILE A 128 4.02 -15.89 5.13
CA ILE A 128 3.24 -17.02 5.64
C ILE A 128 3.22 -18.17 4.63
N CYS A 129 2.90 -17.88 3.37
CA CYS A 129 2.90 -18.89 2.31
C CYS A 129 4.31 -19.31 1.93
N ASP A 130 4.45 -20.58 1.56
CA ASP A 130 5.67 -21.07 0.96
C ASP A 130 5.81 -20.54 -0.47
N ASP A 131 7.01 -20.06 -0.79
CA ASP A 131 7.41 -19.50 -2.09
C ASP A 131 6.43 -18.56 -2.82
N TYR A 132 5.61 -17.81 -2.09
CA TYR A 132 4.65 -16.89 -2.71
C TYR A 132 5.23 -15.47 -2.85
N ASP A 133 5.23 -14.96 -4.08
CA ASP A 133 5.80 -13.69 -4.51
C ASP A 133 4.83 -12.92 -5.41
N LEU A 134 4.74 -11.60 -5.19
CA LEU A 134 4.00 -10.67 -6.03
C LEU A 134 4.95 -9.64 -6.64
N CYS A 135 4.65 -9.23 -7.87
CA CYS A 135 5.22 -8.02 -8.45
C CYS A 135 4.51 -6.77 -7.89
N GLY A 136 5.15 -5.60 -8.05
CA GLY A 136 4.57 -4.34 -7.59
C GLY A 136 3.18 -4.03 -8.15
N ASN A 137 2.87 -4.44 -9.38
CA ASN A 137 1.54 -4.23 -9.96
C ASN A 137 0.46 -5.07 -9.25
N CYS A 138 0.76 -6.33 -8.94
CA CYS A 138 -0.18 -7.20 -8.24
C CYS A 138 -0.33 -6.79 -6.77
N GLU A 139 0.73 -6.34 -6.12
CA GLU A 139 0.62 -5.76 -4.79
C GLU A 139 -0.21 -4.47 -4.79
N ASN A 140 -0.01 -3.59 -5.77
CA ASN A 140 -0.81 -2.36 -5.90
C ASN A 140 -2.30 -2.65 -6.07
N LYS A 141 -2.64 -3.74 -6.77
CA LYS A 141 -4.03 -4.24 -6.86
C LYS A 141 -4.52 -4.92 -5.58
N ILE A 142 -3.69 -4.93 -4.53
CA ILE A 142 -3.98 -5.51 -3.21
C ILE A 142 -4.32 -7.00 -3.36
N TYR A 143 -3.53 -7.75 -4.14
CA TYR A 143 -3.64 -9.21 -4.15
C TYR A 143 -3.00 -9.81 -2.90
N HIS A 144 -3.42 -11.03 -2.54
CA HIS A 144 -2.88 -11.76 -1.38
C HIS A 144 -2.95 -10.94 -0.07
N THR A 145 -4.17 -10.51 0.24
CA THR A 145 -4.46 -9.57 1.31
C THR A 145 -4.29 -10.05 2.75
N PRO A 146 -4.56 -11.33 3.11
CA PRO A 146 -4.66 -11.72 4.51
C PRO A 146 -3.30 -11.92 5.18
N HIS A 147 -2.22 -12.01 4.40
CA HIS A 147 -0.89 -12.29 4.91
C HIS A 147 0.00 -11.05 4.89
N PRO A 148 0.91 -10.93 5.87
CA PRO A 148 1.99 -9.96 5.80
C PRO A 148 2.88 -10.19 4.59
N MET A 149 3.15 -9.12 3.85
CA MET A 149 4.06 -9.13 2.70
C MET A 149 5.32 -8.36 3.03
N LEU A 150 6.44 -8.81 2.49
CA LEU A 150 7.72 -8.16 2.61
C LEU A 150 8.12 -7.56 1.26
N ARG A 151 8.19 -6.23 1.20
CA ARG A 151 8.71 -5.52 0.04
C ARG A 151 10.23 -5.51 0.05
N VAL A 152 10.83 -6.16 -0.95
CA VAL A 152 12.26 -6.28 -1.17
C VAL A 152 12.68 -5.33 -2.32
N PRO A 153 13.46 -4.27 -2.04
CA PRO A 153 13.85 -3.27 -3.05
C PRO A 153 14.88 -3.73 -4.08
N SER A 154 15.68 -4.74 -3.76
CA SER A 154 16.68 -5.27 -4.68
C SER A 154 17.00 -6.73 -4.37
N PRO A 155 17.47 -7.53 -5.35
CA PRO A 155 17.77 -8.96 -5.16
C PRO A 155 18.92 -9.26 -4.19
N LYS A 156 19.65 -8.24 -3.73
CA LYS A 156 20.78 -8.34 -2.80
C LYS A 156 20.41 -7.84 -1.41
N SER A 157 19.13 -7.69 -1.12
CA SER A 157 18.67 -7.21 0.18
C SER A 157 19.16 -8.15 1.29
N LEU A 158 19.60 -7.59 2.42
CA LEU A 158 20.07 -8.37 3.58
C LEU A 158 19.06 -9.43 4.05
N ILE A 159 17.78 -9.26 3.73
CA ILE A 159 16.69 -10.14 4.12
C ILE A 159 16.47 -11.29 3.12
N ASP A 160 16.96 -11.21 1.88
CA ASP A 160 17.00 -12.37 0.96
C ASP A 160 17.87 -13.52 1.54
N PHE A 161 18.80 -13.18 2.46
CA PHE A 161 19.64 -14.16 3.18
C PHE A 161 19.01 -14.66 4.50
N ALA A 162 17.87 -14.10 4.92
CA ALA A 162 17.17 -14.51 6.12
C ALA A 162 16.20 -15.66 5.82
N ASN A 163 16.75 -16.87 5.61
CA ASN A 163 16.00 -18.09 5.28
C ASN A 163 14.95 -18.53 6.33
N LYS A 164 14.75 -17.80 7.43
CA LYS A 164 13.68 -18.05 8.41
C LYS A 164 13.20 -16.75 9.03
N ILE A 165 12.17 -16.18 8.42
CA ILE A 165 11.29 -15.21 9.07
C ILE A 165 10.20 -16.03 9.75
N GLU A 166 10.14 -15.99 11.08
CA GLU A 166 9.03 -16.61 11.81
C GLU A 166 8.00 -15.53 12.07
N VAL A 167 6.89 -15.59 11.34
CA VAL A 167 5.72 -14.76 11.62
C VAL A 167 4.82 -15.50 12.59
N LYS A 168 4.55 -14.89 13.73
CA LYS A 168 3.51 -15.35 14.66
C LYS A 168 2.31 -14.43 14.49
N GLY A 169 1.36 -14.87 13.69
CA GLY A 169 0.12 -14.17 13.39
C GLY A 169 -0.82 -15.06 12.59
N GLU A 170 -2.11 -14.94 12.84
CA GLU A 170 -3.15 -15.64 12.09
C GLU A 170 -3.46 -14.86 10.80
N SER A 171 -3.78 -15.59 9.73
CA SER A 171 -4.32 -15.02 8.50
C SER A 171 -5.68 -14.40 8.80
N SER A 172 -5.74 -13.07 8.89
CA SER A 172 -7.00 -12.36 9.09
C SER A 172 -7.51 -11.85 7.76
N SER A 173 -8.84 -11.82 7.58
CA SER A 173 -9.45 -11.10 6.46
C SER A 173 -8.97 -9.65 6.47
N TYR A 174 -8.51 -9.16 5.32
CA TYR A 174 -8.15 -7.76 5.16
C TYR A 174 -9.35 -6.86 5.46
N ASP A 175 -9.20 -6.00 6.46
CA ASP A 175 -10.15 -4.93 6.75
C ASP A 175 -9.55 -3.58 6.33
N PRO A 176 -9.96 -3.03 5.19
CA PRO A 176 -9.49 -1.72 4.71
C PRO A 176 -9.91 -0.54 5.60
N THR A 177 -10.80 -0.76 6.57
CA THR A 177 -11.23 0.25 7.55
C THR A 177 -10.52 0.09 8.89
N PHE A 178 -9.71 -0.97 9.06
CA PHE A 178 -8.96 -1.22 10.27
C PHE A 178 -7.99 -0.08 10.57
N ILE A 179 -7.98 0.40 11.81
CA ILE A 179 -7.11 1.48 12.25
C ILE A 179 -6.01 0.91 13.13
N HIS A 180 -4.75 1.17 12.76
CA HIS A 180 -3.62 0.87 13.64
C HIS A 180 -3.52 1.96 14.72
N GLU A 181 -4.17 1.73 15.87
CA GLU A 181 -4.15 2.68 16.98
C GLU A 181 -2.72 2.97 17.47
N GLY A 182 -2.43 4.25 17.74
CA GLY A 182 -1.10 4.69 18.18
C GLY A 182 -0.05 4.76 17.06
N VAL A 183 -0.42 4.47 15.80
CA VAL A 183 0.49 4.53 14.65
C VAL A 183 0.09 5.66 13.71
N GLU A 184 1.04 6.55 13.44
CA GLU A 184 0.91 7.62 12.46
C GLU A 184 1.86 7.36 11.30
N CYS A 185 1.42 7.70 10.09
CA CYS A 185 2.28 7.59 8.90
C CYS A 185 3.34 8.69 8.91
N ASP A 186 4.63 8.36 8.88
CA ASP A 186 5.73 9.35 8.82
C ASP A 186 5.71 10.17 7.52
N GLY A 187 5.05 9.66 6.48
CA GLY A 187 4.98 10.33 5.18
C GLY A 187 3.90 11.39 5.07
N CYS A 188 2.75 11.23 5.73
CA CYS A 188 1.60 12.15 5.63
C CYS A 188 1.02 12.59 6.97
N TYR A 189 1.54 12.07 8.08
CA TYR A 189 1.11 12.34 9.45
C TYR A 189 -0.38 12.05 9.71
N CYS A 190 -0.99 11.22 8.87
CA CYS A 190 -2.36 10.74 9.06
C CYS A 190 -2.32 9.40 9.80
N LYS A 191 -3.43 9.04 10.42
CA LYS A 191 -3.62 7.68 10.94
C LYS A 191 -3.42 6.64 9.85
N VAL A 192 -2.79 5.53 10.20
CA VAL A 192 -2.65 4.38 9.31
C VAL A 192 -3.94 3.56 9.34
N ILE A 193 -4.58 3.44 8.18
CA ILE A 193 -5.85 2.73 7.98
C ILE A 193 -5.65 1.68 6.88
N GLY A 194 -6.22 0.50 7.09
CA GLY A 194 -5.91 -0.68 6.30
C GLY A 194 -4.50 -1.16 6.64
N TYR A 195 -3.65 -1.30 5.63
CA TYR A 195 -2.29 -1.78 5.84
C TYR A 195 -1.35 -0.77 6.50
N ARG A 196 -0.59 -1.25 7.47
CA ARG A 196 0.61 -0.58 8.01
C ARG A 196 1.86 -1.08 7.29
N TYR A 197 2.61 -0.16 6.70
CA TYR A 197 3.86 -0.44 6.02
C TYR A 197 5.03 -0.04 6.90
N LYS A 198 5.60 -1.02 7.61
CA LYS A 198 6.67 -0.79 8.58
C LYS A 198 8.05 -1.01 7.96
N CYS A 199 8.90 0.00 8.03
CA CYS A 199 10.32 -0.19 7.72
C CYS A 199 10.99 -1.10 8.75
N LEU A 200 11.75 -2.06 8.27
CA LEU A 200 12.48 -3.01 9.12
C LEU A 200 13.90 -2.55 9.47
N ILE A 201 14.36 -1.47 8.84
CA ILE A 201 15.69 -0.90 9.08
C ILE A 201 15.61 0.32 9.99
N CYS A 202 14.63 1.19 9.77
CA CYS A 202 14.47 2.42 10.54
C CYS A 202 13.65 2.19 11.81
N SER A 203 14.07 2.83 12.90
CA SER A 203 13.31 2.83 14.15
C SER A 203 12.01 3.61 13.97
N ASN A 204 10.87 3.00 14.34
CA ASN A 204 9.54 3.62 14.34
C ASN A 204 9.12 4.30 13.03
N TYR A 205 9.61 3.80 11.88
CA TYR A 205 9.22 4.34 10.60
C TYR A 205 8.09 3.51 9.98
N ASP A 206 6.92 4.11 9.87
CA ASP A 206 5.66 3.52 9.48
C ASP A 206 4.99 4.37 8.38
N LEU A 207 4.49 3.72 7.35
CA LEU A 207 3.78 4.36 6.24
C LEU A 207 2.35 3.80 6.12
N CYS A 208 1.44 4.65 5.67
CA CYS A 208 0.15 4.18 5.15
C CYS A 208 0.31 3.69 3.70
N HIS A 209 -0.66 2.92 3.22
CA HIS A 209 -0.73 2.43 1.83
C HIS A 209 -0.43 3.54 0.80
N THR A 210 -1.07 4.70 0.94
CA THR A 210 -0.85 5.82 0.02
C THR A 210 0.59 6.30 -0.04
N CYS A 211 1.25 6.41 1.11
CA CYS A 211 2.62 6.90 1.16
C CYS A 211 3.60 5.86 0.63
N GLU A 212 3.34 4.59 0.89
CA GLU A 212 4.14 3.50 0.35
C GLU A 212 3.98 3.40 -1.16
N HIS A 213 2.75 3.42 -1.69
CA HIS A 213 2.45 3.41 -3.12
C HIS A 213 3.07 4.61 -3.86
N ALA A 214 3.13 5.78 -3.20
CA ALA A 214 3.84 6.94 -3.72
C ALA A 214 5.38 6.78 -3.77
N GLY A 215 5.89 5.61 -3.40
CA GLY A 215 7.31 5.28 -3.38
C GLY A 215 8.08 5.94 -2.26
N LYS A 216 7.42 6.43 -1.19
CA LYS A 216 8.15 7.01 -0.06
C LYS A 216 8.93 5.91 0.66
N HIS A 217 10.18 6.22 1.02
CA HIS A 217 11.04 5.29 1.77
C HIS A 217 11.25 3.93 1.07
N SER A 218 11.42 3.96 -0.24
CA SER A 218 11.54 2.81 -1.15
C SER A 218 12.86 2.04 -1.02
N GLN A 219 13.92 2.68 -0.52
CA GLN A 219 15.26 2.12 -0.41
C GLN A 219 15.41 1.02 0.63
N HIS A 220 14.49 0.94 1.59
CA HIS A 220 14.53 -0.05 2.66
C HIS A 220 13.47 -1.13 2.48
N VAL A 221 13.74 -2.27 3.09
CA VAL A 221 12.78 -3.36 3.19
C VAL A 221 11.65 -2.94 4.12
N ILE A 222 10.42 -3.10 3.64
CA ILE A 222 9.21 -2.71 4.34
C ILE A 222 8.30 -3.93 4.46
N ALA A 223 7.74 -4.16 5.65
CA ALA A 223 6.70 -5.14 5.87
C ALA A 223 5.32 -4.48 5.76
N ARG A 224 4.47 -5.00 4.87
CA ARG A 224 3.02 -4.75 4.86
C ARG A 224 2.37 -5.60 5.95
N LEU A 225 1.67 -4.96 6.87
CA LEU A 225 1.02 -5.60 8.01
C LEU A 225 -0.50 -5.39 7.90
N PRO A 226 -1.31 -6.46 7.79
CA PRO A 226 -2.77 -6.39 7.75
C PRO A 226 -3.41 -6.04 9.10
N THR A 227 -2.73 -6.36 10.22
CA THR A 227 -3.27 -6.21 11.58
C THR A 227 -2.19 -5.81 12.58
N THR A 228 -2.60 -5.39 13.77
CA THR A 228 -1.69 -5.08 14.90
C THR A 228 -1.06 -6.33 15.53
N THR A 229 -1.58 -7.53 15.29
CA THR A 229 -1.08 -8.78 15.91
C THR A 229 0.10 -9.39 15.16
N SER A 230 0.37 -8.94 13.93
CA SER A 230 1.48 -9.41 13.10
C SER A 230 2.84 -9.13 13.74
N LYS A 231 3.38 -10.09 14.49
CA LYS A 231 4.75 -10.04 15.03
C LYS A 231 5.69 -10.76 14.07
N ILE A 232 6.66 -10.02 13.53
CA ILE A 232 7.68 -10.54 12.62
C ILE A 232 9.01 -10.65 13.38
N GLU A 233 9.53 -11.87 13.55
CA GLU A 233 10.86 -12.10 14.14
C GLU A 233 11.84 -12.60 13.06
N PHE A 234 13.02 -11.98 12.99
CA PHE A 234 14.09 -12.37 12.06
C PHE A 234 15.12 -13.25 12.77
N LYS A 235 15.37 -14.44 12.23
CA LYS A 235 16.49 -15.29 12.65
C LYS A 235 17.50 -15.39 11.49
N SER A 236 18.65 -14.72 11.61
CA SER A 236 19.75 -14.88 10.65
C SER A 236 20.55 -16.14 11.00
N LYS A 237 20.93 -16.92 9.99
CA LYS A 237 22.01 -17.93 10.08
C LYS A 237 23.21 -17.40 9.33
N ARG A 238 24.36 -17.24 10.00
CA ARG A 238 25.66 -17.34 9.34
C ARG A 238 26.51 -18.36 10.08
N GLY A 239 27.39 -19.00 9.31
CA GLY A 239 28.23 -20.11 9.74
C GLY A 239 28.92 -19.87 11.08
N THR A 240 28.95 -20.94 11.87
CA THR A 240 29.70 -21.16 13.11
C THR A 240 29.63 -20.02 14.14
N GLU A 241 28.81 -20.25 15.17
CA GLU A 241 28.94 -19.68 16.52
C GLU A 241 28.66 -18.17 16.70
N ASN A 242 27.38 -17.79 16.65
CA ASN A 242 26.68 -17.00 17.68
C ASN A 242 25.34 -16.48 17.14
N HIS A 243 24.25 -16.84 17.80
CA HIS A 243 22.90 -16.43 17.41
C HIS A 243 22.65 -14.96 17.76
N GLN A 244 22.88 -14.03 16.85
CA GLN A 244 22.35 -12.67 17.03
C GLN A 244 20.87 -12.68 16.64
N LYS A 245 19.99 -12.74 17.66
CA LYS A 245 18.55 -12.54 17.49
C LYS A 245 18.31 -11.07 17.18
N ILE A 246 18.04 -10.72 15.92
CA ILE A 246 17.49 -9.40 15.60
C ILE A 246 15.99 -9.46 15.90
N LYS A 247 15.64 -9.20 17.17
CA LYS A 247 14.25 -9.05 17.60
C LYS A 247 13.75 -7.69 17.16
N ILE A 248 13.20 -7.59 15.96
CA ILE A 248 12.42 -6.42 15.57
C ILE A 248 11.03 -6.60 16.18
N LYS A 249 10.85 -6.10 17.41
CA LYS A 249 9.54 -6.08 18.04
C LYS A 249 8.71 -5.01 17.34
N VAL A 250 7.87 -5.43 16.40
CA VAL A 250 6.85 -4.56 15.80
C VAL A 250 5.76 -4.36 16.86
N LEU A 251 5.95 -3.33 17.69
CA LEU A 251 4.92 -2.81 18.59
C LEU A 251 4.18 -1.66 17.90
#